data_AF-A0A2K0TLI3-F1
#
_entry.id   AF-A0A2K0TLI3-F1
#
_cell.length_a   1.000
_cell.length_b   1.000
_cell.length_c   1.000
_cell.angle_alpha   90.00
_cell.angle_beta   90.00
_cell.angle_gamma   90.00
#
_symmetry.space_group_name_H-M   'P 1'
#
loop_
_entity.id
_entity.type
_entity.pdbx_description
1 polymer ?
#
loop_
_entity_poly.entity_id
_entity_poly.type
_entity_poly.pdbx_seq_one_letter_code
_entity_poly.pdbx_strand_id
1 'polypeptide(L)'
;MKPDVVVVQGSESGGHGRAKDGMGLVSLLPEVIDAMAKSDIPVFAAGGIVDDRGVAASLCLGASGVVMGTRFLASREARISPGFQNEILRANNGAVSTTRPLLYNRLRGEYGWPEDYVPRTIINKSFVEFRQGRPFEELRELWREAGDEEGLRDGEGSMWVRRLGSFMR
;
A
#
# COMPACT_ATOMS: atom_id res chain seq x y z
N MET A 1 22.13 14.48 -10.32
CA MET A 1 22.46 14.46 -8.88
C MET A 1 22.57 13.01 -8.45
N LYS A 2 23.61 12.62 -7.69
CA LYS A 2 23.74 11.25 -7.15
C LYS A 2 22.80 11.14 -5.93
N PRO A 3 22.00 10.06 -5.80
CA PRO A 3 21.15 9.90 -4.63
C PRO A 3 21.98 9.50 -3.41
N ASP A 4 21.56 9.94 -2.23
CA ASP A 4 22.20 9.58 -0.95
C ASP A 4 21.76 8.20 -0.45
N VAL A 5 20.58 7.72 -0.88
CA VAL A 5 20.00 6.43 -0.49
C VAL A 5 19.20 5.87 -1.66
N VAL A 6 19.19 4.55 -1.81
CA VAL A 6 18.24 3.83 -2.68
C VAL A 6 17.27 3.03 -1.84
N VAL A 7 15.97 3.16 -2.10
CA VAL A 7 14.93 2.34 -1.46
C VAL A 7 14.44 1.29 -2.46
N VAL A 8 14.60 0.02 -2.11
CA VAL A 8 14.16 -1.12 -2.92
C VAL A 8 12.80 -1.58 -2.43
N GLN A 9 11.78 -1.36 -3.26
CA GLN A 9 10.40 -1.68 -2.96
C GLN A 9 10.02 -3.05 -3.55
N GLY A 10 9.78 -4.03 -2.68
CA GLY A 10 9.17 -5.30 -3.07
C GLY A 10 7.67 -5.19 -3.34
N SER A 11 7.13 -6.18 -4.06
CA SER A 11 5.72 -6.27 -4.44
C SER A 11 4.77 -6.45 -3.25
N GLU A 12 5.28 -6.65 -2.04
CA GLU A 12 4.50 -6.69 -0.80
C GLU A 12 4.18 -5.27 -0.29
N SER A 13 4.74 -4.22 -0.88
CA SER A 13 4.47 -2.85 -0.45
C SER A 13 3.03 -2.41 -0.70
N GLY A 14 2.49 -1.60 0.20
CA GLY A 14 1.25 -0.85 -0.04
C GLY A 14 1.50 0.35 -0.95
N GLY A 15 0.44 0.90 -1.54
CA GLY A 15 0.56 2.02 -2.47
C GLY A 15 1.09 1.61 -3.85
N HIS A 16 1.47 2.58 -4.67
CA HIS A 16 1.87 2.35 -6.07
C HIS A 16 3.16 1.53 -6.16
N GLY A 17 3.13 0.53 -7.03
CA GLY A 17 4.28 -0.32 -7.35
C GLY A 17 4.00 -1.15 -8.59
N ARG A 18 4.99 -1.94 -9.02
CA ARG A 18 4.89 -2.80 -10.21
C ARG A 18 3.71 -3.76 -10.11
N ALA A 19 2.77 -3.66 -11.04
CA ALA A 19 1.48 -4.33 -10.99
C ALA A 19 1.51 -5.78 -11.50
N LYS A 20 2.30 -6.02 -12.55
CA LYS A 20 2.30 -7.27 -13.34
C LYS A 20 3.56 -8.10 -13.14
N ASP A 21 4.70 -7.44 -12.96
CA ASP A 21 6.03 -8.04 -12.89
C ASP A 21 6.80 -7.61 -11.64
N GLY A 22 6.09 -7.15 -10.61
CA GLY A 22 6.70 -6.82 -9.33
C GLY A 22 7.25 -8.06 -8.64
N MET A 23 8.54 -8.03 -8.28
CA MET A 23 9.20 -9.10 -7.53
C MET A 23 9.00 -8.94 -6.02
N GLY A 24 8.91 -10.06 -5.31
CA GLY A 24 8.89 -10.04 -3.85
C GLY A 24 10.22 -9.58 -3.27
N LEU A 25 10.18 -8.90 -2.13
CA LEU A 25 11.36 -8.23 -1.55
C LEU A 25 12.53 -9.21 -1.31
N VAL A 26 12.24 -10.42 -0.81
CA VAL A 26 13.27 -11.42 -0.49
C VAL A 26 14.07 -11.86 -1.73
N SER A 27 13.42 -11.88 -2.90
CA SER A 27 14.07 -12.22 -4.17
C SER A 27 14.73 -11.02 -4.83
N LEU A 28 14.06 -9.86 -4.78
CA LEU A 28 14.54 -8.63 -5.42
C LEU A 28 15.78 -8.04 -4.74
N LEU A 29 15.80 -8.06 -3.41
CA LEU A 29 16.80 -7.32 -2.64
C LEU A 29 18.24 -7.80 -2.92
N PRO A 30 18.57 -9.11 -2.89
CA PRO A 30 19.93 -9.57 -3.21
C PRO A 30 20.40 -9.17 -4.61
N GLU A 31 19.52 -9.26 -5.63
CA GLU A 31 19.86 -8.87 -7.00
C GLU A 31 20.24 -7.39 -7.09
N VAL A 32 19.51 -6.52 -6.36
CA VAL A 32 19.84 -5.08 -6.32
C VAL A 32 21.12 -4.83 -5.54
N ILE A 33 21.35 -5.53 -4.42
CA ILE A 33 22.58 -5.40 -3.64
C ILE A 33 23.80 -5.77 -4.50
N ASP A 34 23.74 -6.88 -5.22
CA ASP A 34 24.82 -7.31 -6.11
C ASP A 34 25.05 -6.31 -7.25
N ALA A 35 23.98 -5.81 -7.87
CA ALA A 35 24.07 -4.78 -8.91
C ALA A 35 24.66 -3.46 -8.40
N MET A 36 24.46 -3.16 -7.12
CA MET A 36 24.96 -1.96 -6.46
C MET A 36 26.31 -2.15 -5.74
N ALA A 37 26.94 -3.33 -5.82
CA ALA A 37 28.14 -3.65 -5.05
C ALA A 37 29.34 -2.68 -5.26
N LYS A 38 29.39 -1.97 -6.40
CA LYS A 38 30.42 -0.96 -6.70
C LYS A 38 30.05 0.47 -6.29
N SER A 39 28.87 0.65 -5.68
CA SER A 39 28.33 1.94 -5.29
C SER A 39 28.38 2.08 -3.77
N ASP A 40 28.86 3.22 -3.28
CA ASP A 40 28.84 3.55 -1.85
C ASP A 40 27.46 4.05 -1.36
N ILE A 41 26.41 3.91 -2.18
CA ILE A 41 25.06 4.39 -1.83
C ILE A 41 24.37 3.31 -1.00
N PRO A 42 23.95 3.59 0.25
CA PRO A 42 23.25 2.63 1.08
C PRO A 42 21.89 2.25 0.47
N VAL A 43 21.55 0.97 0.62
CA VAL A 43 20.31 0.38 0.10
C VAL A 43 19.38 0.05 1.25
N PHE A 44 18.15 0.55 1.20
CA PHE A 44 17.12 0.33 2.20
C PHE A 44 16.01 -0.56 1.63
N ALA A 45 15.58 -1.56 2.41
CA ALA A 45 14.54 -2.49 2.00
C ALA A 45 13.15 -1.98 2.37
N ALA A 46 12.17 -2.12 1.47
CA ALA A 46 10.78 -1.72 1.70
C ALA A 46 9.81 -2.78 1.15
N GLY A 47 8.78 -3.12 1.94
CA GLY A 47 7.73 -4.05 1.53
C GLY A 47 7.60 -5.24 2.48
N GLY A 48 6.42 -5.42 3.07
CA GLY A 48 6.16 -6.54 3.99
C GLY A 48 6.91 -6.50 5.34
N ILE A 49 7.72 -5.48 5.61
CA ILE A 49 8.46 -5.34 6.87
C ILE A 49 7.55 -4.71 7.94
N VAL A 50 7.29 -5.47 9.00
CA VAL A 50 6.30 -5.13 10.04
C VAL A 50 6.88 -5.25 11.46
N ASP A 51 7.85 -6.14 11.64
CA ASP A 51 8.49 -6.45 12.91
C ASP A 51 9.99 -6.77 12.73
N ASP A 52 10.63 -7.13 13.83
CA ASP A 52 12.04 -7.48 13.95
C ASP A 52 12.49 -8.59 12.99
N ARG A 53 11.63 -9.58 12.72
CA ARG A 53 11.95 -10.67 11.78
C ARG A 53 12.17 -10.13 10.36
N GLY A 54 11.30 -9.23 9.91
CA GLY A 54 11.44 -8.56 8.62
C GLY A 54 12.66 -7.65 8.55
N VAL A 55 12.98 -6.96 9.64
CA VAL A 55 14.21 -6.16 9.77
C VAL A 55 15.44 -7.06 9.67
N ALA A 56 15.53 -8.10 10.49
CA ALA A 56 16.65 -9.04 10.52
C ALA A 56 16.85 -9.70 9.14
N ALA A 57 15.77 -10.17 8.50
CA ALA A 57 15.85 -10.74 7.16
C ALA A 57 16.41 -9.74 6.14
N SER A 58 15.95 -8.49 6.15
CA SER A 58 16.41 -7.46 5.22
C SER A 58 17.89 -7.12 5.41
N LEU A 59 18.34 -7.02 6.66
CA LEU A 59 19.75 -6.77 6.99
C LEU A 59 20.62 -7.96 6.58
N CYS A 60 20.18 -9.20 6.82
CA CYS A 60 20.87 -10.41 6.37
C CYS A 60 21.00 -10.49 4.84
N LEU A 61 20.03 -9.95 4.10
CA LEU A 61 20.04 -9.88 2.63
C LEU A 61 20.89 -8.70 2.10
N GLY A 62 21.56 -7.94 2.98
CA GLY A 62 22.52 -6.90 2.60
C GLY A 62 22.00 -5.47 2.64
N ALA A 63 20.75 -5.23 3.05
CA ALA A 63 20.26 -3.86 3.22
C ALA A 63 20.98 -3.14 4.37
N SER A 64 21.22 -1.84 4.20
CA SER A 64 21.74 -0.94 5.24
C SER A 64 20.67 -0.54 6.27
N GLY A 65 19.40 -0.74 5.93
CA GLY A 65 18.26 -0.39 6.77
C GLY A 65 16.93 -0.76 6.12
N VAL A 66 15.84 -0.36 6.75
CA VAL A 66 14.48 -0.66 6.28
C VAL A 66 13.58 0.57 6.24
N VAL A 67 12.58 0.54 5.38
CA VAL A 67 11.51 1.52 5.31
C VAL A 67 10.18 0.82 5.60
N MET A 68 9.51 1.26 6.66
CA MET A 68 8.19 0.76 7.04
C MET A 68 7.12 1.79 6.67
N GLY A 69 6.12 1.37 5.90
CA GLY A 69 4.98 2.21 5.53
C GLY A 69 3.71 1.81 6.29
N THR A 70 3.03 0.77 5.80
CA THR A 70 1.74 0.30 6.34
C THR A 70 1.78 0.03 7.85
N ARG A 71 2.91 -0.43 8.41
CA ARG A 71 3.07 -0.67 9.84
C ARG A 71 2.87 0.60 10.69
N PHE A 72 3.29 1.76 10.21
CA PHE A 72 3.12 3.03 10.91
C PHE A 72 1.71 3.60 10.76
N LEU A 73 0.93 3.18 9.76
CA LEU A 73 -0.50 3.52 9.69
C LEU A 73 -1.30 2.95 10.87
N ALA A 74 -0.79 1.92 11.53
CA ALA A 74 -1.39 1.34 12.73
C ALA A 74 -1.01 2.07 14.03
N SER A 75 -0.12 3.08 13.99
CA SER A 75 0.32 3.81 15.20
C SER A 75 -0.70 4.85 15.67
N ARG A 76 -0.62 5.27 16.94
CA ARG A 76 -1.54 6.27 17.50
C ARG A 76 -1.26 7.69 16.95
N GLU A 77 -0.05 7.91 16.47
CA GLU A 77 0.43 9.16 15.90
C GLU A 77 0.04 9.33 14.42
N ALA A 78 -0.46 8.26 13.79
CA ALA A 78 -0.88 8.27 12.40
C ALA A 78 -2.06 9.26 12.21
N ARG A 79 -1.83 10.30 11.40
CA ARG A 79 -2.86 11.32 11.07
C ARG A 79 -3.78 10.84 9.96
N ILE A 80 -4.42 9.71 10.20
CA ILE A 80 -5.42 9.09 9.32
C ILE A 80 -6.76 9.02 10.03
N SER A 81 -7.82 8.77 9.27
CA SER A 81 -9.13 8.66 9.89
C SER A 81 -9.26 7.36 10.70
N PRO A 82 -10.07 7.37 11.77
CA PRO A 82 -10.33 6.17 12.58
C PRO A 82 -10.86 5.00 11.75
N GLY A 83 -11.79 5.24 10.83
CA GLY A 83 -12.28 4.21 9.90
C GLY A 83 -11.16 3.57 9.08
N PHE A 84 -10.21 4.35 8.54
CA PHE A 84 -9.08 3.80 7.80
C PHE A 84 -8.11 3.03 8.69
N GLN A 85 -7.80 3.54 9.87
CA GLN A 85 -6.94 2.84 10.82
C GLN A 85 -7.57 1.51 11.26
N ASN A 86 -8.87 1.50 11.51
CA ASN A 86 -9.62 0.30 11.86
C ASN A 86 -9.58 -0.75 10.74
N GLU A 87 -9.69 -0.34 9.48
CA GLU A 87 -9.54 -1.28 8.35
C GLU A 87 -8.11 -1.84 8.25
N ILE A 88 -7.09 -1.02 8.49
CA ILE A 88 -5.68 -1.48 8.56
C ILE A 88 -5.50 -2.51 9.68
N LEU A 89 -6.09 -2.28 10.86
CA LEU A 89 -6.01 -3.18 12.01
C LEU A 89 -6.85 -4.46 11.83
N ARG A 90 -7.99 -4.36 11.14
CA ARG A 90 -8.88 -5.48 10.82
C ARG A 90 -8.26 -6.41 9.77
N ALA A 91 -7.59 -5.84 8.78
CA ALA A 91 -7.04 -6.60 7.67
C ALA A 91 -5.95 -7.56 8.16
N ASN A 92 -6.19 -8.85 7.93
CA ASN A 92 -5.21 -9.91 8.12
C ASN A 92 -4.91 -10.56 6.76
N ASN A 93 -3.93 -11.47 6.71
CA ASN A 93 -3.61 -12.25 5.51
C ASN A 93 -3.47 -11.39 4.24
N GLY A 94 -2.37 -10.63 4.16
CA GLY A 94 -2.19 -9.62 3.12
C GLY A 94 -2.35 -10.14 1.69
N ALA A 95 -2.03 -11.41 1.42
CA ALA A 95 -2.20 -11.98 0.08
C ALA A 95 -3.68 -12.05 -0.35
N VAL A 96 -4.61 -12.17 0.60
CA VAL A 96 -6.04 -12.33 0.36
C VAL A 96 -6.80 -11.03 0.57
N SER A 97 -6.42 -10.22 1.57
CA SER A 97 -7.14 -9.00 1.94
C SER A 97 -6.76 -7.76 1.14
N THR A 98 -5.84 -7.88 0.17
CA THR A 98 -5.39 -6.75 -0.64
C THR A 98 -5.55 -7.00 -2.12
N THR A 99 -5.67 -5.91 -2.87
CA THR A 99 -5.84 -5.93 -4.32
C THR A 99 -5.05 -4.77 -4.94
N ARG A 100 -4.95 -4.79 -6.27
CA ARG A 100 -4.25 -3.79 -7.08
C ARG A 100 -5.18 -3.07 -8.08
N PRO A 101 -6.11 -2.21 -7.63
CA PRO A 101 -7.03 -1.52 -8.52
C PRO A 101 -6.67 -0.04 -8.68
N LEU A 102 -6.79 0.48 -9.91
CA LEU A 102 -6.88 1.93 -10.16
C LEU A 102 -8.21 2.55 -9.70
N LEU A 103 -9.16 1.72 -9.19
CA LEU A 103 -10.46 2.17 -8.73
C LEU A 103 -10.34 3.32 -7.71
N TYR A 104 -9.49 3.18 -6.70
CA TYR A 104 -9.40 4.17 -5.63
C TYR A 104 -8.79 5.50 -6.08
N ASN A 105 -7.85 5.49 -7.03
CA ASN A 105 -7.38 6.72 -7.68
C ASN A 105 -8.54 7.40 -8.41
N ARG A 106 -9.28 6.64 -9.22
CA ARG A 106 -10.42 7.19 -9.97
C ARG A 106 -11.50 7.74 -9.06
N LEU A 107 -11.82 7.06 -7.95
CA LEU A 107 -12.78 7.57 -6.94
C LEU A 107 -12.32 8.91 -6.34
N ARG A 108 -11.01 9.14 -6.22
CA ARG A 108 -10.41 10.41 -5.80
C ARG A 108 -10.31 11.46 -6.92
N GLY A 109 -10.66 11.11 -8.15
CA GLY A 109 -10.45 11.97 -9.32
C GLY A 109 -8.98 12.03 -9.79
N GLU A 110 -8.14 11.10 -9.32
CA GLU A 110 -6.77 10.94 -9.80
C GLU A 110 -6.77 10.03 -11.04
N TYR A 111 -6.41 10.61 -12.18
CA TYR A 111 -6.28 9.91 -13.45
C TYR A 111 -4.84 10.05 -13.97
N GLY A 112 -4.36 9.08 -14.75
CA GLY A 112 -3.07 9.15 -15.43
C GLY A 112 -1.93 8.34 -14.80
N TRP A 113 -2.17 7.57 -13.74
CA TRP A 113 -1.21 6.56 -13.30
C TRP A 113 -1.03 5.50 -14.40
N PRO A 114 0.22 5.15 -14.78
CA PRO A 114 0.43 4.10 -15.77
C PRO A 114 -0.09 2.75 -15.27
N GLU A 115 -0.58 1.91 -16.18
CA GLU A 115 -1.16 0.60 -15.82
C GLU A 115 -0.18 -0.36 -15.15
N ASP A 116 1.11 -0.14 -15.33
CA ASP A 116 2.14 -0.95 -14.71
C ASP A 116 2.47 -0.50 -13.28
N TYR A 117 2.00 0.68 -12.85
CA TYR A 117 2.21 1.23 -11.52
C TYR A 117 0.86 1.48 -10.85
N VAL A 118 0.30 0.44 -10.25
CA VAL A 118 -1.01 0.48 -9.59
C VAL A 118 -0.86 0.37 -8.08
N PRO A 119 -1.78 0.96 -7.31
CA PRO A 119 -1.66 0.90 -5.87
C PRO A 119 -2.12 -0.45 -5.33
N ARG A 120 -1.33 -1.04 -4.43
CA ARG A 120 -1.79 -2.13 -3.57
C ARG A 120 -2.56 -1.55 -2.39
N THR A 121 -3.77 -2.04 -2.19
CA THR A 121 -4.77 -1.47 -1.28
C THR A 121 -5.58 -2.57 -0.59
N ILE A 122 -6.19 -2.28 0.55
CA ILE A 122 -7.11 -3.21 1.21
C ILE A 122 -8.39 -3.37 0.37
N ILE A 123 -8.90 -4.60 0.29
CA ILE A 123 -10.21 -4.88 -0.28
C ILE A 123 -11.27 -4.34 0.68
N ASN A 124 -12.08 -3.40 0.21
CA ASN A 124 -13.22 -2.86 0.93
C ASN A 124 -14.51 -2.99 0.08
N LYS A 125 -15.63 -2.50 0.62
CA LYS A 125 -16.92 -2.59 -0.05
C LYS A 125 -16.96 -1.95 -1.43
N SER A 126 -16.28 -0.81 -1.62
CA SER A 126 -16.20 -0.14 -2.93
C SER A 126 -15.58 -1.05 -4.00
N PHE A 127 -14.52 -1.79 -3.65
CA PHE A 127 -13.90 -2.73 -4.59
C PHE A 127 -14.78 -3.95 -4.85
N VAL A 128 -15.42 -4.50 -3.82
CA VAL A 128 -16.33 -5.65 -3.97
C VAL A 128 -17.49 -5.31 -4.90
N GLU A 129 -18.17 -4.20 -4.67
CA GLU A 129 -19.31 -3.78 -5.50
C GLU A 129 -18.88 -3.37 -6.92
N PHE A 130 -17.70 -2.77 -7.07
CA PHE A 130 -17.12 -2.54 -8.39
C PHE A 130 -16.91 -3.85 -9.16
N ARG A 131 -16.44 -4.90 -8.49
CA ARG A 131 -16.29 -6.25 -9.08
C ARG A 131 -17.63 -6.92 -9.38
N GLN A 132 -18.70 -6.55 -8.69
CA GLN A 132 -20.08 -6.99 -8.94
C GLN A 132 -20.77 -6.18 -10.05
N GLY A 133 -20.11 -5.15 -10.60
CA GLY A 133 -20.61 -4.37 -11.73
C GLY A 133 -21.42 -3.13 -11.36
N ARG A 134 -21.37 -2.67 -10.09
CA ARG A 134 -21.99 -1.38 -9.74
C ARG A 134 -21.39 -0.25 -10.60
N PRO A 135 -22.21 0.63 -11.21
CA PRO A 135 -21.71 1.74 -12.01
C PRO A 135 -20.74 2.65 -11.24
N PHE A 136 -19.69 3.11 -11.93
CA PHE A 136 -18.63 3.91 -11.31
C PHE A 136 -19.14 5.22 -10.69
N GLU A 137 -20.08 5.91 -11.33
CA GLU A 137 -20.62 7.17 -10.79
C GLU A 137 -21.41 6.94 -9.49
N GLU A 138 -22.21 5.88 -9.40
CA GLU A 138 -22.89 5.48 -8.15
C GLU A 138 -21.87 5.16 -7.04
N LEU A 139 -20.81 4.40 -7.38
CA LEU A 139 -19.72 4.13 -6.43
C LEU A 139 -19.04 5.42 -5.96
N ARG A 140 -18.88 6.40 -6.85
CA ARG A 140 -18.25 7.69 -6.54
C ARG A 140 -19.12 8.52 -5.60
N GLU A 141 -20.43 8.51 -5.76
CA GLU A 141 -21.37 9.17 -4.85
C GLU A 141 -21.35 8.54 -3.46
N LEU A 142 -21.51 7.22 -3.37
CA LEU A 142 -21.45 6.48 -2.09
C LEU A 142 -20.11 6.66 -1.38
N TRP A 143 -19.02 6.65 -2.14
CA TRP A 143 -17.68 6.90 -1.60
C TRP A 143 -17.51 8.33 -1.07
N ARG A 144 -18.19 9.33 -1.67
CA ARG A 144 -18.21 10.72 -1.15
C ARG A 144 -19.05 10.84 0.11
N GLU A 145 -20.21 10.18 0.14
CA GLU A 145 -21.12 10.16 1.30
C GLU A 145 -20.50 9.46 2.51
N ALA A 146 -19.66 8.45 2.29
CA ALA A 146 -19.03 7.69 3.37
C ALA A 146 -18.19 8.52 4.35
N GLY A 147 -17.74 9.71 3.94
CA GLY A 147 -16.96 10.60 4.78
C GLY A 147 -15.63 10.01 5.23
N ASP A 148 -14.92 10.74 6.10
CA ASP A 148 -13.61 10.32 6.60
C ASP A 148 -13.70 9.58 7.94
N GLU A 149 -14.63 9.93 8.83
CA GLU A 149 -14.49 9.67 10.29
C GLU A 149 -14.76 8.22 10.73
N GLU A 150 -15.79 7.55 10.19
CA GLU A 150 -16.15 6.18 10.63
C GLU A 150 -16.29 5.16 9.50
N GLY A 151 -16.38 5.63 8.25
CA GLY A 151 -16.81 4.81 7.14
C GLY A 151 -18.26 4.36 7.28
N LEU A 152 -19.02 4.37 6.18
CA LEU A 152 -20.37 3.80 6.22
C LEU A 152 -20.25 2.29 6.44
N ARG A 153 -20.80 1.80 7.55
CA ARG A 153 -21.05 0.37 7.75
C ARG A 153 -22.44 0.05 7.23
N ASP A 154 -22.55 -0.97 6.40
CA ASP A 154 -23.87 -1.55 6.09
C ASP A 154 -24.32 -2.50 7.21
N GLY A 155 -25.57 -2.97 7.09
CA GLY A 155 -26.14 -3.97 8.01
C GLY A 155 -25.43 -5.34 8.00
N GLU A 156 -24.46 -5.55 7.10
CA GLU A 156 -23.65 -6.77 6.98
C GLU A 156 -22.24 -6.60 7.56
N GLY A 157 -21.91 -5.42 8.11
CA GLY A 157 -20.61 -5.12 8.73
C GLY A 157 -19.49 -4.76 7.75
N SER A 158 -19.80 -4.53 6.47
CA SER A 158 -18.83 -4.10 5.45
C SER A 158 -18.63 -2.59 5.47
N MET A 159 -17.37 -2.14 5.44
CA MET A 159 -17.01 -0.72 5.59
C MET A 159 -16.67 -0.03 4.26
N TRP A 160 -17.26 1.15 4.05
CA TRP A 160 -16.82 2.13 3.05
C TRP A 160 -15.73 3.02 3.64
N VAL A 161 -14.54 3.09 3.02
CA VAL A 161 -13.47 3.95 3.54
C VAL A 161 -12.89 4.84 2.46
N ARG A 162 -12.84 6.14 2.75
CA ARG A 162 -12.42 7.19 1.82
C ARG A 162 -10.90 7.34 1.70
N ARG A 163 -10.10 6.95 2.70
CA ARG A 163 -8.64 7.10 2.68
C ARG A 163 -7.88 5.83 2.32
N LEU A 164 -7.14 5.90 1.20
CA LEU A 164 -6.05 5.01 0.83
C LEU A 164 -4.93 5.85 0.18
N GLY A 165 -4.14 6.55 0.99
CA GLY A 165 -2.85 7.15 0.62
C GLY A 165 -2.86 8.40 -0.27
N SER A 166 -2.70 9.58 0.34
CA SER A 166 -1.99 10.75 -0.20
C SER A 166 -1.60 11.65 0.96
N PHE A 167 -0.30 11.70 1.28
CA PHE A 167 0.28 12.75 2.10
C PHE A 167 0.64 13.90 1.15
N MET A 168 -0.25 14.88 1.04
CA MET A 168 0.09 16.23 0.61
C MET A 168 -0.62 17.21 1.56
N ARG A 169 0.17 17.82 2.44
CA ARG A 169 0.06 19.23 2.80
C ARG A 169 1.43 19.84 2.56
#